data_AF-A0A941XYL1-F1
#
_entry.id   AF-A0A941XYL1-F1
#
_cell.length_a   1.000
_cell.length_b   1.000
_cell.length_c   1.000
_cell.angle_alpha   90.00
_cell.angle_beta   90.00
_cell.angle_gamma   90.00
#
_symmetry.space_group_name_H-M   'P 1'
#
loop_
_entity.id
_entity.type
_entity.pdbx_description
1 polymer ?
#
loop_
_entity_poly.entity_id
_entity_poly.type
_entity_poly.pdbx_seq_one_letter_code
_entity_poly.pdbx_strand_id
1 'polypeptide(L)' 'MAKAAKVLLIIAFLLIIWGVADLYNCATTGKEVLEYYNGAQIIKELVNYNFIQGLIKTILGLLTIVVSFVMRRKSK' A
#
# COMPACT_ATOMS: atom_id res chain seq x y z
N MET A 1 -12.40 -21.99 -9.51
CA MET A 1 -12.15 -20.69 -8.83
C MET A 1 -11.00 -20.72 -7.81
N ALA A 2 -10.65 -21.88 -7.23
CA ALA A 2 -9.59 -21.97 -6.21
C ALA A 2 -8.18 -21.52 -6.66
N LYS A 3 -7.78 -21.73 -7.93
CA LYS A 3 -6.49 -21.23 -8.47
C LYS A 3 -6.44 -19.69 -8.51
N ALA A 4 -7.51 -19.04 -8.96
CA ALA A 4 -7.61 -17.58 -9.01
C ALA A 4 -7.54 -16.95 -7.61
N ALA A 5 -8.20 -17.56 -6.61
CA ALA A 5 -8.13 -17.10 -5.22
C ALA A 5 -6.71 -17.19 -4.61
N LYS A 6 -5.90 -18.20 -5.02
CA LYS A 6 -4.49 -18.27 -4.60
C LYS A 6 -3.64 -17.17 -5.23
N VAL A 7 -3.83 -16.89 -6.51
CA VAL A 7 -3.12 -15.81 -7.21
C VAL A 7 -3.47 -14.44 -6.61
N LEU A 8 -4.74 -14.19 -6.32
CA LEU A 8 -5.18 -12.95 -5.68
C LEU A 8 -4.57 -12.78 -4.28
N LEU A 9 -4.41 -13.86 -3.51
CA LEU A 9 -3.70 -13.82 -2.22
C LEU A 9 -2.23 -13.42 -2.35
N ILE A 10 -1.54 -13.93 -3.37
CA ILE A 10 -0.14 -13.57 -3.65
C ILE A 10 -0.04 -12.08 -4.04
N ILE A 11 -0.92 -11.63 -4.94
CA ILE A 11 -1.00 -10.22 -5.36
C ILE A 11 -1.30 -9.32 -4.16
N ALA A 12 -2.21 -9.72 -3.28
CA ALA A 12 -2.54 -8.97 -2.08
C ALA A 12 -1.33 -8.81 -1.15
N PHE A 13 -0.56 -9.88 -0.95
CA PHE A 13 0.66 -9.82 -0.15
C PHE A 13 1.72 -8.88 -0.75
N LEU A 14 1.92 -8.95 -2.08
CA LEU A 14 2.82 -8.06 -2.79
C LEU A 14 2.38 -6.59 -2.67
N LEU A 15 1.09 -6.31 -2.78
CA LEU A 15 0.52 -4.96 -2.61
C LEU A 15 0.74 -4.42 -1.19
N ILE A 16 0.57 -5.25 -0.17
CA ILE A 16 0.79 -4.87 1.23
C ILE A 16 2.27 -4.59 1.47
N ILE A 17 3.18 -5.47 1.04
CA ILE A 17 4.63 -5.27 1.19
C ILE A 17 5.05 -3.96 0.51
N TRP A 18 4.54 -3.70 -0.69
CA TRP A 18 4.85 -2.47 -1.42
C TRP A 18 4.26 -1.23 -0.74
N GLY A 19 3.01 -1.28 -0.28
CA GLY A 19 2.39 -0.18 0.44
C GLY A 19 3.12 0.16 1.74
N VAL A 20 3.56 -0.86 2.49
CA VAL A 20 4.36 -0.69 3.71
C VAL A 20 5.74 -0.10 3.40
N ALA A 21 6.39 -0.54 2.33
CA ALA A 21 7.67 0.03 1.90
C ALA A 21 7.54 1.53 1.52
N ASP A 22 6.48 1.91 0.82
CA ASP A 22 6.19 3.32 0.49
C ASP A 22 5.94 4.15 1.74
N LEU A 23 5.18 3.63 2.71
CA LEU A 23 4.94 4.30 4.00
C LEU A 23 6.23 4.43 4.82
N TYR A 24 7.08 3.41 4.81
CA TYR A 24 8.38 3.44 5.50
C TYR A 24 9.30 4.49 4.87
N ASN A 25 9.44 4.48 3.54
CA ASN A 25 10.22 5.48 2.81
C ASN A 25 9.67 6.89 3.02
N CYS A 26 8.35 7.04 3.08
CA CYS A 26 7.71 8.30 3.42
C CYS A 26 8.07 8.75 4.85
N ALA A 27 8.15 7.84 5.82
CA ALA A 27 8.45 8.16 7.21
C ALA A 27 9.94 8.47 7.44
N THR A 28 10.85 7.74 6.80
CA THR A 28 12.30 7.96 6.92
C THR A 28 12.75 9.14 6.08
N THR A 29 12.51 9.11 4.77
CA THR A 29 12.93 10.17 3.85
C THR A 29 12.08 11.42 4.01
N GLY A 30 10.78 11.29 4.28
CA GLY A 30 9.92 12.46 4.46
C GLY A 30 10.29 13.29 5.69
N LYS A 31 10.79 12.68 6.78
CA LYS A 31 11.25 13.44 7.96
C LYS A 31 12.55 14.20 7.68
N GLU A 32 13.56 13.55 7.11
CA GLU A 32 14.83 14.21 6.76
C GLU A 32 14.61 15.35 5.76
N VAL A 33 13.79 15.12 4.73
CA VAL A 33 13.57 16.12 3.67
C VAL A 33 12.66 17.25 4.15
N LEU A 34 11.65 17.01 5.00
CA LEU A 34 10.86 18.10 5.61
C LEU A 34 11.71 18.98 6.54
N GLU A 35 12.64 18.38 7.27
CA GLU A 35 13.49 19.11 8.21
C GLU A 35 14.48 20.01 7.45
N TYR A 36 15.04 19.52 6.34
CA TYR A 36 15.97 20.27 5.50
C TYR A 36 15.29 21.31 4.59
N TYR A 37 14.06 21.04 4.13
CA TYR A 37 13.30 21.90 3.19
C TYR A 37 11.98 22.41 3.79
N ASN A 38 11.98 22.81 5.07
CA ASN A 38 10.79 23.17 5.85
C ASN A 38 9.87 24.25 5.20
N GLY A 39 10.39 25.07 4.29
CA GLY A 39 9.65 26.09 3.52
C GLY A 39 9.12 25.65 2.14
N ALA A 40 9.50 24.48 1.62
CA ALA A 40 9.10 24.04 0.29
C ALA A 40 7.76 23.29 0.32
N GLN A 41 6.68 23.99 -0.04
CA GLN A 41 5.33 23.42 -0.11
C GLN A 41 5.25 22.19 -1.04
N ILE A 42 6.05 22.18 -2.11
CA ILE A 42 6.19 21.06 -3.06
C ILE A 42 6.67 19.78 -2.36
N ILE A 43 7.60 19.89 -1.41
CA ILE A 43 8.14 18.73 -0.67
C ILE A 43 7.05 18.15 0.25
N LYS A 44 6.27 19.01 0.92
CA LYS A 44 5.15 18.58 1.78
C LYS A 44 4.07 17.86 0.97
N GLU A 45 3.74 18.36 -0.21
CA GLU A 45 2.80 17.69 -1.12
C GLU A 45 3.34 16.35 -1.61
N LEU A 46 4.64 16.26 -1.94
CA LEU A 46 5.26 15.02 -2.40
C LEU A 46 5.24 13.93 -1.32
N VAL A 47 5.57 14.29 -0.07
CA VAL A 47 5.53 13.38 1.08
C VAL A 47 4.09 12.93 1.36
N ASN A 48 3.12 13.86 1.32
CA ASN A 48 1.71 13.50 1.49
C ASN A 48 1.20 12.58 0.36
N TYR A 49 1.62 12.80 -0.88
CA TYR A 49 1.27 11.95 -2.00
C TYR A 49 1.82 10.53 -1.83
N ASN A 50 3.10 10.37 -1.48
CA ASN A 50 3.70 9.06 -1.20
C ASN A 50 3.01 8.36 -0.03
N PHE A 51 2.63 9.09 1.01
CA PHE A 51 1.88 8.54 2.14
C PHE A 51 0.50 8.03 1.69
N ILE A 52 -0.27 8.85 0.99
CA ILE A 52 -1.59 8.47 0.46
C ILE A 52 -1.46 7.27 -0.48
N GLN A 53 -0.43 7.24 -1.33
CA GLN A 53 -0.20 6.15 -2.27
C GLN A 53 0.09 4.82 -1.54
N GLY A 54 0.95 4.83 -0.52
CA GLY A 54 1.23 3.65 0.31
C GLY A 54 -0.01 3.16 1.07
N LEU A 55 -0.84 4.10 1.56
CA LEU A 55 -2.08 3.81 2.26
C LEU A 55 -3.13 3.18 1.32
N ILE A 56 -3.31 3.73 0.13
CA ILE A 56 -4.19 3.17 -0.92
C ILE A 56 -3.77 1.75 -1.28
N LYS A 57 -2.47 1.51 -1.54
CA LYS A 57 -1.94 0.18 -1.88
C LYS A 57 -2.21 -0.84 -0.77
N THR A 58 -2.03 -0.44 0.49
CA THR A 58 -2.29 -1.29 1.66
C THR A 58 -3.78 -1.65 1.78
N ILE A 59 -4.68 -0.67 1.61
CA ILE A 59 -6.14 -0.91 1.59
C ILE A 59 -6.53 -1.85 0.45
N LEU A 60 -6.00 -1.63 -0.77
CA LEU A 60 -6.26 -2.48 -1.94
C LEU A 60 -5.80 -3.91 -1.71
N GLY A 61 -4.64 -4.11 -1.08
CA GLY A 61 -4.17 -5.43 -0.67
C GLY A 61 -5.15 -6.10 0.29
N LEU A 62 -5.57 -5.41 1.35
CA LEU A 62 -6.56 -5.93 2.32
C LEU A 62 -7.90 -6.29 1.66
N LEU A 63 -8.44 -5.45 0.79
CA LEU A 63 -9.67 -5.73 0.05
C LEU A 63 -9.50 -6.97 -0.83
N THR A 64 -8.34 -7.12 -1.48
CA THR A 64 -8.03 -8.28 -2.32
C THR A 64 -7.98 -9.57 -1.50
N ILE A 65 -7.49 -9.53 -0.25
CA ILE A 65 -7.58 -10.67 0.70
C ILE A 65 -9.04 -11.02 0.96
N VAL A 66 -9.89 -10.05 1.29
CA VAL A 66 -11.32 -10.27 1.57
C VAL A 66 -12.00 -10.89 0.35
N VAL A 67 -11.78 -10.36 -0.85
CA VAL A 67 -12.33 -10.90 -2.10
C VAL A 67 -11.86 -12.34 -2.33
N SER A 68 -10.58 -12.63 -2.09
CA SER A 68 -10.02 -13.99 -2.21
C SER A 68 -10.71 -14.97 -1.27
N PHE A 69 -11.01 -14.57 -0.03
CA PHE A 69 -11.75 -15.38 0.94
C PHE A 69 -13.21 -15.61 0.51
N VAL A 70 -13.90 -14.57 0.03
CA VAL A 70 -15.29 -14.68 -0.45
C VAL A 70 -15.37 -15.62 -1.67
N MET A 71 -14.46 -15.47 -2.64
CA MET A 71 -14.39 -16.36 -3.81
C MET A 71 -14.09 -17.81 -3.41
N ARG A 72 -13.25 -18.03 -2.41
CA ARG A 72 -12.94 -19.38 -1.90
C ARG A 72 -14.15 -20.01 -1.19
N ARG A 73 -14.97 -19.22 -0.48
CA ARG A 73 -16.24 -19.68 0.11
C ARG A 73 -17.29 -20.06 -0.93
N LYS A 74 -17.47 -19.25 -1.99
CA LYS A 74 -18.43 -19.56 -3.08
C LYS A 74 -18.03 -20.76 -3.94
N SER A 75 -16.75 -21.13 -3.94
CA SER A 75 -16.24 -22.27 -4.71
C SER A 75 -16.31 -23.61 -3.95
N LYS A 76 -16.74 -23.58 -2.68
CA LYS A 76 -16.96 -24.74 -1.82
C LYS A 76 -18.44 -25.07 -1.79
#